data_AF-A0A316T9C4-F1
#
_entry.id   AF-A0A316T9C4-F1
#
_cell.length_a   1.000
_cell.length_b   1.000
_cell.length_c   1.000
_cell.angle_alpha   90.00
_cell.angle_beta   90.00
_cell.angle_gamma   90.00
#
_symmetry.space_group_name_H-M   'P 1'
#
loop_
_entity.id
_entity.type
_entity.pdbx_description
1 polymer ?
#
loop_
_entity_poly.entity_id
_entity_poly.type
_entity_poly.pdbx_seq_one_letter_code
_entity_poly.pdbx_strand_id
1 'polypeptide(L)' 'MPFSASHRRKTKMRINSNLLIDLMATYGMKISELSRISGVSYKTIELLVDNIDYSVSKGTVIKIARALNVDPIRLEGGKC' A
#
# COMPACT_ATOMS: atom_id res chain seq x y z
N MET A 1 -14.94 33.09 -13.07
CA MET A 1 -13.68 32.39 -12.72
C MET A 1 -14.00 30.93 -12.48
N PRO A 2 -13.59 29.96 -13.31
CA PRO A 2 -13.87 28.56 -13.01
C PRO A 2 -12.75 27.96 -12.16
N PHE A 3 -13.18 27.24 -11.12
CA PHE A 3 -12.37 26.44 -10.21
C PHE A 3 -11.37 25.57 -10.98
N SER A 4 -10.08 25.72 -10.65
CA SER A 4 -9.05 24.80 -11.11
C SER A 4 -9.29 23.44 -10.45
N ALA A 5 -10.02 22.57 -11.15
CA ALA A 5 -10.14 21.16 -10.80
C ALA A 5 -8.75 20.54 -10.98
N SER A 6 -7.97 20.59 -9.89
CA SER A 6 -6.74 19.83 -9.73
C SER A 6 -7.08 18.36 -9.94
N HIS A 7 -6.94 17.92 -11.18
CA HIS A 7 -6.89 16.52 -11.56
C HIS A 7 -5.70 15.93 -10.84
N ARG A 8 -5.93 15.52 -9.58
CA ARG A 8 -4.99 14.79 -8.76
C ARG A 8 -4.71 13.52 -9.53
N ARG A 9 -3.63 13.51 -10.33
CA ARG A 9 -3.18 12.33 -11.07
C ARG A 9 -3.12 11.21 -10.04
N LYS A 10 -4.08 10.27 -10.11
CA LYS A 10 -4.05 9.04 -9.32
C LYS A 10 -2.83 8.29 -9.82
N THR A 11 -1.69 8.59 -9.22
CA THR A 11 -0.43 7.91 -9.47
C THR A 11 -0.64 6.49 -8.98
N LYS A 12 -0.86 5.63 -9.96
CA LYS A 12 -0.95 4.19 -9.80
C LYS A 12 0.44 3.72 -9.36
N MET A 13 0.53 3.27 -8.11
CA MET A 13 1.77 2.74 -7.53
C MET A 13 1.64 1.23 -7.39
N ARG A 14 2.77 0.54 -7.57
CA ARG A 14 2.89 -0.88 -7.25
C ARG A 14 3.58 -1.00 -5.91
N ILE A 15 3.17 -1.98 -5.11
CA ILE A 15 3.86 -2.34 -3.88
C ILE A 15 4.75 -3.55 -4.19
N ASN A 16 5.95 -3.57 -3.61
CA ASN A 16 6.77 -4.77 -3.63
C ASN A 16 6.18 -5.79 -2.65
N SER A 17 5.45 -6.78 -3.18
CA SER A 17 4.80 -7.84 -2.41
C SER A 17 5.76 -8.65 -1.55
N ASN A 18 6.96 -8.96 -2.07
CA ASN A 18 7.97 -9.71 -1.32
C ASN A 18 8.43 -8.92 -0.10
N LEU A 19 8.69 -7.61 -0.26
CA LEU A 19 9.05 -6.75 0.86
C LEU A 19 7.90 -6.62 1.87
N LEU A 20 6.66 -6.51 1.39
CA LEU A 20 5.48 -6.46 2.26
C LEU A 20 5.37 -7.72 3.12
N ILE A 21 5.55 -8.91 2.50
CA ILE A 21 5.54 -10.19 3.20
C ILE A 21 6.68 -10.27 4.22
N ASP A 22 7.90 -9.90 3.83
CA ASP A 22 9.07 -9.90 4.72
C ASP A 22 8.86 -8.98 5.93
N LEU A 23 8.31 -7.79 5.72
CA LEU A 23 8.01 -6.86 6.82
C LEU A 23 6.90 -7.41 7.71
N MET A 24 5.83 -7.96 7.13
CA MET A 24 4.77 -8.60 7.90
C MET A 24 5.30 -9.78 8.73
N ALA A 25 6.18 -10.60 8.16
CA ALA A 25 6.83 -11.69 8.87
C ALA A 25 7.75 -11.18 10.00
N THR A 26 8.55 -10.14 9.72
CA THR A 26 9.46 -9.51 10.69
C THR A 26 8.72 -8.95 11.90
N TYR A 27 7.59 -8.29 11.67
CA TYR A 27 6.75 -7.73 12.73
C TYR A 27 5.74 -8.74 13.30
N GLY A 28 5.71 -9.99 12.81
CA GLY A 28 4.70 -10.98 13.20
C GLY A 28 3.25 -10.54 12.91
N MET A 29 3.05 -9.68 11.92
CA MET A 29 1.80 -8.99 11.64
C MET A 29 0.97 -9.75 10.59
N LYS A 30 -0.29 -10.06 10.92
CA LYS A 30 -1.22 -10.72 9.98
C LYS A 30 -1.94 -9.70 9.10
N ILE A 31 -2.49 -10.16 7.96
CA ILE A 31 -3.30 -9.34 7.04
C ILE A 31 -4.47 -8.66 7.78
N SER A 32 -5.12 -9.39 8.69
CA SER A 32 -6.22 -8.86 9.53
C SER A 32 -5.78 -7.71 10.43
N GLU A 33 -4.59 -7.84 11.03
CA GLU A 33 -4.00 -6.83 11.91
C GLU A 33 -3.62 -5.59 11.10
N LEU A 34 -2.93 -5.81 9.97
CA LEU A 34 -2.50 -4.75 9.07
C LEU A 34 -3.70 -3.99 8.48
N SER A 35 -4.77 -4.70 8.12
CA SER A 35 -6.05 -4.12 7.70
C SER A 35 -6.63 -3.18 8.76
N ARG A 36 -6.66 -3.66 10.01
CA ARG A 36 -7.20 -2.91 11.15
C ARG A 36 -6.38 -1.66 11.48
N ILE A 37 -5.04 -1.76 11.46
CA ILE A 37 -4.13 -0.65 11.79
C ILE A 37 -4.07 0.37 10.65
N SER A 38 -3.94 -0.10 9.41
CA SER A 38 -3.81 0.78 8.23
C SER A 38 -5.15 1.38 7.76
N GLY A 39 -6.27 0.76 8.13
CA GLY A 39 -7.60 1.10 7.61
C GLY A 39 -7.73 0.83 6.11
N VAL A 40 -6.96 -0.13 5.60
CA VAL A 40 -7.04 -0.66 4.24
C VAL A 40 -7.83 -1.96 4.28
N SER A 41 -8.67 -2.21 3.28
CA SER A 41 -9.49 -3.43 3.23
C SER A 41 -8.61 -4.69 3.24
N TYR A 42 -9.04 -5.69 4.01
CA TYR A 42 -8.41 -7.01 4.06
C TYR A 42 -8.14 -7.56 2.65
N LYS A 43 -9.14 -7.52 1.78
CA LYS A 43 -9.05 -8.02 0.41
C LYS A 43 -7.97 -7.29 -0.40
N THR A 44 -7.77 -5.99 -0.17
CA THR A 44 -6.71 -5.24 -0.84
C THR A 44 -5.33 -5.69 -0.38
N ILE A 45 -5.15 -5.92 0.92
CA ILE A 45 -3.86 -6.40 1.46
C ILE A 45 -3.60 -7.84 1.02
N GLU A 46 -4.62 -8.69 1.00
CA GLU A 46 -4.55 -10.05 0.46
C GLU A 46 -4.07 -10.05 -1.00
N LEU A 47 -4.68 -9.24 -1.87
CA LEU A 47 -4.22 -9.09 -3.26
C LEU A 47 -2.76 -8.62 -3.37
N LEU A 48 -2.33 -7.74 -2.46
CA LEU A 48 -0.95 -7.25 -2.42
C LEU A 48 0.03 -8.34 -1.96
N VAL A 49 -0.37 -9.19 -1.01
CA VAL A 49 0.44 -10.31 -0.51
C VAL A 49 0.48 -11.45 -1.53
N ASP A 50 -0.61 -11.73 -2.23
CA ASP A 50 -0.70 -12.77 -3.26
C ASP A 50 0.12 -12.46 -4.52
N ASN A 51 0.90 -11.37 -4.51
CA ASN A 51 1.76 -10.93 -5.61
C ASN A 51 0.98 -10.73 -6.92
N ILE A 52 -0.31 -10.43 -6.79
CA ILE A 52 -1.14 -10.08 -7.93
C ILE A 52 -0.72 -8.69 -8.34
N ASP A 53 -0.53 -8.50 -9.64
CA ASP A 53 -0.13 -7.23 -10.23
C ASP A 53 -1.25 -6.18 -10.05
N TYR A 54 -1.34 -5.66 -8.83
CA TYR A 54 -2.45 -4.85 -8.35
C TYR A 54 -1.95 -3.44 -8.10
N SER A 55 -2.39 -2.52 -8.95
CA SER A 55 -2.08 -1.12 -8.76
C SER A 55 -2.91 -0.54 -7.62
N VAL A 56 -2.23 0.01 -6.62
CA VAL A 56 -2.85 0.71 -5.51
C VAL A 56 -2.62 2.20 -5.59
N SER A 57 -3.49 2.95 -4.91
CA SER A 57 -3.28 4.38 -4.75
C SER A 57 -2.09 4.66 -3.84
N LYS A 58 -1.35 5.74 -4.09
CA LYS A 58 -0.29 6.23 -3.19
C LYS A 58 -0.76 6.35 -1.72
N GLY A 59 -2.02 6.73 -1.51
CA GLY A 59 -2.60 6.80 -0.16
C GLY A 59 -2.66 5.44 0.54
N THR A 60 -2.94 4.37 -0.19
CA THR A 60 -2.94 2.98 0.32
C THR A 60 -1.52 2.57 0.73
N VAL A 61 -0.52 2.85 -0.11
CA VAL A 61 0.90 2.57 0.19
C VAL A 61 1.30 3.27 1.49
N ILE A 62 0.99 4.57 1.61
CA ILE A 62 1.31 5.35 2.81
C ILE A 62 0.64 4.78 4.07
N LYS A 63 -0.63 4.35 3.98
CA LYS A 63 -1.35 3.75 5.10
C LYS A 63 -0.70 2.44 5.58
N ILE A 64 -0.36 1.55 4.64
CA ILE A 64 0.30 0.27 4.94
C ILE A 64 1.69 0.52 5.51
N ALA A 65 2.46 1.43 4.89
CA ALA A 65 3.79 1.80 5.34
C ALA A 65 3.79 2.35 6.77
N ARG A 66 2.85 3.24 7.10
CA ARG A 66 2.67 3.75 8.47
C ARG A 66 2.31 2.65 9.46
N ALA A 67 1.45 1.71 9.07
CA ALA A 67 1.07 0.59 9.94
C ALA A 67 2.26 -0.33 10.24
N LEU A 68 3.16 -0.52 9.28
CA LEU A 68 4.39 -1.29 9.43
C LEU A 68 5.57 -0.45 9.95
N ASN A 69 5.34 0.82 10.27
CA ASN A 69 6.35 1.80 10.69
C ASN A 69 7.57 1.84 9.75
N VAL A 70 7.34 1.82 8.44
CA VAL A 70 8.36 1.90 7.40
C VAL A 70 8.10 3.08 6.46
N ASP A 71 9.13 3.49 5.73
CA ASP A 71 8.99 4.50 4.70
C ASP A 71 8.15 3.99 3.51
N PRO A 72 7.14 4.76 3.04
CA PRO A 72 6.33 4.37 1.89
C PRO A 72 7.16 4.11 0.64
N ILE A 73 8.24 4.87 0.45
CA ILE A 73 9.16 4.75 -0.69
C ILE A 73 9.84 3.38 -0.70
N ARG A 74 10.09 2.78 0.47
CA ARG A 74 10.68 1.43 0.53
C ARG A 74 9.72 0.37 0.02
N LEU A 75 8.42 0.55 0.27
CA LEU A 75 7.37 -0.34 -0.21
C LEU A 75 7.01 -0.11 -1.69
N GLU A 76 7.44 1.00 -2.31
CA GLU A 76 7.20 1.26 -3.73
C GLU A 76 7.98 0.26 -4.59
N GLY A 77 7.27 -0.63 -5.28
CA GLY A 77 7.85 -1.60 -6.23
C GLY A 77 8.17 -1.00 -7.61
N GLY A 78 8.08 0.33 -7.75
CA GLY A 78 8.23 1.07 -8.99
C GLY A 78 7.00 1.91 -9.35
N LYS A 79 7.21 2.92 -10.21
CA LYS A 79 6.12 3.69 -10.83
C LYS A 79 5.63 2.95 -12.07
N CYS A 80 4.32 2.77 -12.19
CA CYS A 80 3.67 2.51 -13.48
C CYS A 80 3.67 3.76 -14.35
#